data_AF-A0A940AJ63-F1
#
_entry.id   AF-A0A940AJ63-F1
#
_cell.length_a   1.000
_cell.length_b   1.000
_cell.length_c   1.000
_cell.angle_alpha   90.00
_cell.angle_beta   90.00
_cell.angle_gamma   90.00
#
_symmetry.space_group_name_H-M   'P 1'
#
loop_
_entity.id
_entity.type
_entity.pdbx_description
1 polymer ?
#
loop_
_entity_poly.entity_id
_entity_poly.type
_entity_poly.pdbx_seq_one_letter_code
_entity_poly.pdbx_strand_id
1 'polypeptide(L)'
;MRDYGEKQKTIGLIIENLSVDYSKEIIHSVRTAIAGYRDTRLIVLAGDYNMEDEKKDSRFFAREVNNTVYRLEEELKLDGLILTLPNIGGIRGDDIMNEHYPNFLRVPKVFISTDVKDAVTVRYDNAVGIRETMDYLVNVKGITRFCMLGGREDNADAQNRKAIFRQCLEEKKLSFTDDMYEKTDMSINSKSEAARLMERNADAQAVFCVNDQVAVPLYDVLKERGLMPGKDIQVFGFDNTRFSGNMQPPLASIGADGITLGEKAVELLLKKMNGEEVQSVVLPTRLYGKESLEYEMYEYTTMEMLRIDPAFVKRMFHDCFYRYASEIKDREAVDLERLFFEFISRMLKSMLTSSMTAEEFAENKRLIDIFFDNGAMRYTDPARLVRSIERLQNSMNRSQKSIAANQMNNRCFSYMKDKAILSVADDLDEMRDVAKKARERLQEFIIRCMSFGSETPITEETVIRCYDRLGMTNSALFLFEEPVIYHDGEEVHFPQKIRLMCSVRDGELRVISKERRLGNTSDMLLRTELPKSIGYVAIPVFYGRKIYGFIISEVNESVADRGEYFAKMFARSLCLNEAGKGEQA
;
A
#
# COMPACT_ATOMS: atom_id res chain seq x y z
N MET A 1 21.70 1.47 31.93
CA MET A 1 20.96 2.63 32.44
C MET A 1 19.92 3.00 31.40
N ARG A 2 18.64 2.93 31.74
CA ARG A 2 17.52 3.25 30.86
C ARG A 2 17.35 4.76 30.87
N ASP A 3 17.54 5.41 29.72
CA ASP A 3 17.27 6.84 29.58
C ASP A 3 15.76 7.00 29.37
N TYR A 4 15.05 7.35 30.44
CA TYR A 4 13.58 7.54 30.46
C TYR A 4 13.19 8.98 30.04
N GLY A 5 14.01 9.64 29.21
CA GLY A 5 13.91 11.07 28.92
C GLY A 5 13.44 11.47 27.52
N GLU A 6 13.40 10.57 26.54
CA GLU A 6 13.02 10.97 25.17
C GLU A 6 11.50 11.12 25.01
N LYS A 7 11.06 12.34 24.69
CA LYS A 7 9.67 12.66 24.35
C LYS A 7 9.27 11.87 23.10
N GLN A 8 8.15 11.14 23.18
CA GLN A 8 7.60 10.38 22.06
C GLN A 8 7.35 11.28 20.84
N LYS A 9 8.08 11.02 19.75
CA LYS A 9 8.03 11.74 18.47
C LYS A 9 6.77 11.34 17.70
N THR A 10 6.13 12.32 17.05
CA THR A 10 4.93 12.13 16.24
C THR A 10 5.22 12.55 14.80
N ILE A 11 5.25 11.57 13.89
CA ILE A 11 5.42 11.81 12.46
C ILE A 11 4.04 11.80 11.81
N GLY A 12 3.73 12.84 11.03
CA GLY A 12 2.57 12.86 10.16
C GLY A 12 2.91 12.32 8.77
N LEU A 13 2.00 11.53 8.19
CA LEU A 13 2.05 11.08 6.81
C LEU A 13 0.82 11.61 6.08
N ILE A 14 1.04 12.43 5.06
CA ILE A 14 -0.01 13.04 4.23
C ILE A 14 -0.08 12.32 2.89
N ILE A 15 -1.25 11.78 2.56
CA ILE A 15 -1.49 10.98 1.36
C ILE A 15 -2.82 11.33 0.69
N GLU A 16 -2.95 11.02 -0.61
CA GLU A 16 -4.17 11.33 -1.39
C GLU A 16 -5.38 10.56 -0.89
N ASN A 17 -5.31 9.23 -0.78
CA ASN A 17 -6.49 8.39 -0.52
C ASN A 17 -6.08 7.11 0.19
N LEU A 18 -6.82 6.66 1.20
CA LEU A 18 -6.51 5.43 1.98
C LEU A 18 -6.71 4.12 1.20
N SER A 19 -7.64 4.12 0.24
CA SER A 19 -8.12 2.90 -0.41
C SER A 19 -7.27 2.47 -1.61
N VAL A 20 -6.47 3.39 -2.16
CA VAL A 20 -5.60 3.16 -3.31
C VAL A 20 -4.40 2.27 -2.91
N ASP A 21 -4.09 1.26 -3.72
CA ASP A 21 -3.04 0.27 -3.40
C ASP A 21 -1.66 0.90 -3.23
N TYR A 22 -1.31 1.88 -4.06
CA TYR A 22 -0.09 2.65 -3.90
C TYR A 22 0.00 3.33 -2.52
N SER A 23 -1.07 3.99 -2.08
CA SER A 23 -1.13 4.61 -0.75
C SER A 23 -1.00 3.58 0.37
N LYS A 24 -1.64 2.41 0.23
CA LYS A 24 -1.52 1.31 1.21
C LYS A 24 -0.08 0.84 1.34
N GLU A 25 0.64 0.70 0.23
CA GLU A 25 2.07 0.33 0.25
C GLU A 25 2.94 1.43 0.89
N ILE A 26 2.66 2.71 0.65
CA ILE A 26 3.38 3.81 1.33
C ILE A 26 3.09 3.81 2.83
N ILE A 27 1.83 3.72 3.24
CA ILE A 27 1.44 3.62 4.65
C ILE A 27 2.14 2.42 5.30
N HIS A 28 2.12 1.26 4.64
CA HIS A 28 2.75 0.04 5.12
C HIS A 28 4.25 0.25 5.30
N SER A 29 4.95 0.70 4.27
CA SER A 29 6.41 0.92 4.31
C SER A 29 6.83 1.95 5.37
N VAL A 30 6.12 3.07 5.50
CA VAL A 30 6.37 4.09 6.54
C VAL A 30 6.10 3.54 7.94
N ARG A 31 4.95 2.88 8.16
CA ARG A 31 4.59 2.29 9.45
C ARG A 31 5.61 1.23 9.87
N THR A 32 5.99 0.37 8.94
CA THR A 32 7.01 -0.66 9.15
C THR A 32 8.32 0.02 9.52
N ALA A 33 8.80 1.01 8.76
CA ALA A 33 10.01 1.79 9.10
C ALA A 33 9.99 2.40 10.50
N ILE A 34 8.87 3.01 10.89
CA ILE A 34 8.70 3.61 12.22
C ILE A 34 8.75 2.56 13.34
N ALA A 35 8.28 1.33 13.11
CA ALA A 35 8.32 0.26 14.11
C ALA A 35 9.74 -0.06 14.60
N GLY A 36 10.77 0.25 13.81
CA GLY A 36 12.18 0.13 14.22
C GLY A 36 12.63 1.16 15.28
N TYR A 37 11.82 2.19 15.54
CA TYR A 37 12.12 3.30 16.44
C TYR A 37 11.13 3.33 17.62
N ARG A 38 11.61 2.99 18.81
CA ARG A 38 10.77 2.76 20.01
C ARG A 38 9.93 3.96 20.44
N ASP A 39 10.43 5.17 20.22
CA ASP A 39 9.80 6.41 20.70
C ASP A 39 9.18 7.23 19.57
N THR A 40 8.73 6.57 18.50
CA THR A 40 8.10 7.23 17.35
C THR A 40 6.73 6.65 17.06
N ARG A 41 5.75 7.51 16.79
CA ARG A 41 4.42 7.12 16.30
C ARG A 41 4.09 7.81 14.99
N LEU A 42 3.20 7.18 14.23
CA LEU A 42 2.67 7.68 12.97
C LEU A 42 1.23 8.19 13.13
N ILE A 43 0.89 9.29 12.46
CA ILE A 43 -0.49 9.66 12.16
C ILE A 43 -0.64 9.86 10.65
N VAL A 44 -1.56 9.14 10.03
CA VAL A 44 -1.89 9.24 8.62
C VAL A 44 -3.06 10.20 8.46
N LEU A 45 -2.87 11.23 7.63
CA LEU A 45 -3.90 12.17 7.20
C LEU A 45 -4.15 11.90 5.72
N ALA A 46 -5.33 11.41 5.40
CA ALA A 46 -5.65 10.92 4.07
C ALA A 46 -6.95 11.54 3.57
N GLY A 47 -6.87 12.24 2.46
CA GLY A 47 -7.98 12.97 1.85
C GLY A 47 -8.60 12.20 0.69
N ASP A 48 -8.91 12.94 -0.38
CA ASP A 48 -9.20 12.44 -1.71
C ASP A 48 -8.61 13.40 -2.76
N TYR A 49 -8.32 12.87 -3.95
CA TYR A 49 -7.81 13.68 -5.05
C TYR A 49 -8.95 14.47 -5.73
N ASN A 50 -8.72 15.75 -6.00
CA ASN A 50 -9.65 16.62 -6.72
C ASN A 50 -9.12 16.95 -8.12
N MET A 51 -9.87 16.58 -9.15
CA MET A 51 -9.59 16.99 -10.54
C MET A 51 -10.10 18.41 -10.76
N GLU A 52 -9.28 19.30 -11.32
CA GLU A 52 -9.66 20.69 -11.64
C GLU A 52 -10.89 20.80 -12.57
N ASP A 53 -11.07 19.82 -13.47
CA ASP A 53 -12.16 19.79 -14.46
C ASP A 53 -13.46 19.14 -13.96
N GLU A 54 -13.53 18.72 -12.69
CA GLU A 54 -14.76 18.10 -12.18
C GLU A 54 -15.90 19.11 -12.04
N LYS A 55 -17.07 18.72 -12.57
CA LYS A 55 -18.31 19.46 -12.30
C LYS A 55 -18.49 19.50 -10.78
N LYS A 56 -18.75 20.70 -10.23
CA LYS A 56 -19.10 20.95 -8.83
C LYS A 56 -20.41 20.25 -8.44
N ASP A 57 -20.37 18.93 -8.38
CA ASP A 57 -21.44 18.03 -7.97
C ASP A 57 -21.27 17.66 -6.50
N SER A 58 -22.22 16.89 -5.95
CA SER A 58 -22.18 16.49 -4.54
C SER A 58 -20.95 15.66 -4.16
N ARG A 59 -20.30 14.97 -5.11
CA ARG A 59 -19.08 14.19 -4.85
C ARG A 59 -17.87 15.09 -4.72
N PHE A 60 -17.74 16.08 -5.61
CA PHE A 60 -16.70 17.12 -5.51
C PHE A 60 -16.72 17.79 -4.13
N PHE A 61 -17.89 18.24 -3.66
CA PHE A 61 -18.01 18.85 -2.32
C PHE A 61 -17.65 17.88 -1.19
N ALA A 62 -18.03 16.61 -1.29
CA ALA A 62 -17.68 15.63 -0.28
C ALA A 62 -16.16 15.41 -0.17
N ARG A 63 -15.44 15.48 -1.29
CA ARG A 63 -13.97 15.38 -1.32
C ARG A 63 -13.29 16.59 -0.70
N GLU A 64 -13.73 17.79 -1.05
CA GLU A 64 -13.25 19.04 -0.45
C GLU A 64 -13.40 19.04 1.08
N VAL A 65 -14.57 18.61 1.58
CA VAL A 65 -14.80 18.48 3.03
C VAL A 65 -13.90 17.39 3.64
N ASN A 66 -13.72 16.25 2.96
CA ASN A 66 -12.80 15.19 3.40
C ASN A 66 -11.36 15.71 3.50
N ASN A 67 -10.92 16.50 2.54
CA ASN A 67 -9.59 17.10 2.43
C ASN A 67 -9.25 18.09 3.54
N THR A 68 -10.25 18.57 4.30
CA THR A 68 -9.98 19.36 5.51
C THR A 68 -9.18 18.57 6.55
N VAL A 69 -9.14 17.24 6.49
CA VAL A 69 -8.30 16.39 7.36
C VAL A 69 -6.83 16.79 7.34
N TYR A 70 -6.31 17.31 6.21
CA TYR A 70 -4.91 17.74 6.14
C TYR A 70 -4.61 18.92 7.08
N ARG A 71 -5.61 19.74 7.41
CA ARG A 71 -5.47 20.84 8.37
C ARG A 71 -5.18 20.38 9.80
N LEU A 72 -5.41 19.10 10.11
CA LEU A 72 -4.96 18.54 11.38
C LEU A 72 -3.44 18.62 11.55
N GLU A 73 -2.65 18.73 10.49
CA GLU A 73 -1.20 18.91 10.62
C GLU A 73 -0.82 20.19 11.38
N GLU A 74 -1.64 21.25 11.27
CA GLU A 74 -1.40 22.55 11.90
C GLU A 74 -1.82 22.55 13.37
N GLU A 75 -2.84 21.77 13.68
CA GLU A 75 -3.37 21.62 15.04
C GLU A 75 -2.55 20.64 15.88
N LEU A 76 -2.08 19.55 15.26
CA LEU A 76 -1.33 18.51 15.95
C LEU A 76 0.13 18.92 16.19
N LYS A 77 0.65 18.54 17.36
CA LYS A 77 2.07 18.72 17.69
C LYS A 77 2.92 17.65 16.98
N LEU A 78 3.12 17.82 15.69
CA LEU A 78 3.97 16.96 14.87
C LEU A 78 5.44 17.35 15.03
N ASP A 79 6.33 16.35 15.02
CA ASP A 79 7.79 16.55 15.06
C ASP A 79 8.40 16.43 13.66
N GLY A 80 7.68 15.87 12.68
CA GLY A 80 8.10 15.76 11.29
C GLY A 80 6.96 15.32 10.38
N LEU A 81 7.12 15.56 9.07
CA LEU A 81 6.11 15.28 8.04
C LEU A 81 6.69 14.50 6.85
N ILE A 82 5.96 13.49 6.39
CA ILE A 82 6.16 12.81 5.11
C ILE A 82 4.97 13.12 4.22
N LEU A 83 5.22 13.51 2.97
CA LEU A 83 4.17 13.92 2.04
C LEU A 83 4.30 13.18 0.72
N THR A 84 3.21 12.63 0.18
CA THR A 84 3.17 12.02 -1.16
C THR A 84 2.50 12.91 -2.21
N LEU A 85 2.07 14.11 -1.84
CA LEU A 85 1.15 14.94 -2.65
C LEU A 85 1.89 15.94 -3.55
N PRO A 86 1.58 15.95 -4.87
CA PRO A 86 1.92 17.07 -5.74
C PRO A 86 0.95 18.26 -5.61
N ASN A 87 -0.27 18.09 -5.06
CA ASN A 87 -1.27 19.16 -5.10
C ASN A 87 -2.12 19.26 -3.82
N ILE A 88 -1.65 20.04 -2.84
CA ILE A 88 -2.51 20.63 -1.79
C ILE A 88 -3.30 21.85 -2.36
N GLY A 89 -3.15 22.13 -3.67
CA GLY A 89 -3.65 23.31 -4.40
C GLY A 89 -5.11 23.65 -4.16
N GLY A 90 -5.99 22.64 -4.23
CA GLY A 90 -7.42 22.84 -4.00
C GLY A 90 -7.78 23.40 -2.62
N ILE A 91 -6.91 23.20 -1.62
CA ILE A 91 -7.16 23.63 -0.23
C ILE A 91 -6.49 24.96 0.08
N ARG A 92 -5.56 25.43 -0.77
CA ARG A 92 -4.74 26.64 -0.54
C ARG A 92 -4.73 27.68 -1.66
N GLY A 93 -5.51 27.48 -2.73
CA GLY A 93 -5.56 28.41 -3.85
C GLY A 93 -4.32 28.27 -4.74
N ASP A 94 -4.55 28.42 -6.04
CA ASP A 94 -3.63 28.01 -7.11
C ASP A 94 -2.30 28.79 -7.16
N ASP A 95 -2.18 29.90 -6.42
CA ASP A 95 -1.03 30.81 -6.51
C ASP A 95 0.09 30.57 -5.48
N ILE A 96 -0.09 29.71 -4.47
CA ILE A 96 0.89 29.54 -3.36
C ILE A 96 1.85 28.35 -3.60
N MET A 97 1.53 27.46 -4.55
CA MET A 97 2.11 26.11 -4.69
C MET A 97 3.57 26.07 -5.14
N ASN A 98 4.01 26.98 -6.03
CA ASN A 98 5.31 26.85 -6.71
C ASN A 98 6.48 27.66 -6.10
N GLU A 99 6.22 28.63 -5.22
CA GLU A 99 7.29 29.49 -4.70
C GLU A 99 7.49 29.40 -3.17
N HIS A 100 6.48 28.98 -2.39
CA HIS A 100 6.51 29.19 -0.92
C HIS A 100 6.13 27.97 -0.06
N TYR A 101 5.79 26.81 -0.64
CA TYR A 101 5.45 25.59 0.10
C TYR A 101 6.48 25.17 1.18
N PRO A 102 7.81 25.34 0.99
CA PRO A 102 8.80 25.03 2.02
C PRO A 102 8.66 25.84 3.31
N ASN A 103 8.00 27.01 3.30
CA ASN A 103 8.01 27.96 4.42
C ASN A 103 6.81 27.85 5.39
N PHE A 104 5.72 27.17 5.02
CA PHE A 104 4.51 27.12 5.86
C PHE A 104 4.51 26.02 6.93
N LEU A 105 5.12 24.87 6.63
CA LEU A 105 5.23 23.78 7.61
C LEU A 105 6.50 23.95 8.43
N ARG A 106 6.33 24.27 9.72
CA ARG A 106 7.40 24.59 10.68
C ARG A 106 8.27 23.39 11.09
N VAL A 107 7.91 22.19 10.62
CA VAL A 107 8.58 20.93 11.00
C VAL A 107 9.42 20.38 9.84
N PRO A 108 10.47 19.60 10.14
CA PRO A 108 11.20 18.83 9.14
C PRO A 108 10.25 18.05 8.22
N LYS A 109 10.50 18.09 6.91
CA LYS A 109 9.63 17.47 5.90
C LYS A 109 10.44 16.71 4.86
N VAL A 110 9.88 15.60 4.37
CA VAL A 110 10.40 14.80 3.26
C VAL A 110 9.24 14.46 2.32
N PHE A 111 9.46 14.60 1.02
CA PHE A 111 8.48 14.28 -0.02
C PHE A 111 8.76 12.90 -0.62
N ILE A 112 7.71 12.23 -1.06
CA ILE A 112 7.75 10.98 -1.79
C ILE A 112 7.14 11.21 -3.17
N SER A 113 7.88 10.85 -4.23
CA SER A 113 7.42 10.86 -5.62
C SER A 113 6.88 12.21 -6.14
N THR A 114 7.24 13.31 -5.48
CA THR A 114 6.85 14.68 -5.85
C THR A 114 8.08 15.57 -5.93
N ASP A 115 8.33 16.17 -7.09
CA ASP A 115 9.44 17.09 -7.28
C ASP A 115 9.07 18.48 -6.77
N VAL A 116 9.47 18.77 -5.53
CA VAL A 116 9.34 20.10 -4.93
C VAL A 116 10.69 20.80 -4.90
N LYS A 117 10.74 22.00 -5.46
CA LYS A 117 11.94 22.84 -5.47
C LYS A 117 12.43 23.10 -4.04
N ASP A 118 13.74 22.98 -3.84
CA ASP A 118 14.42 23.21 -2.55
C ASP A 118 13.93 22.30 -1.40
N ALA A 119 13.28 21.18 -1.71
CA ALA A 119 12.83 20.19 -0.74
C ALA A 119 13.50 18.82 -0.93
N VAL A 120 13.62 18.11 0.19
CA VAL A 120 14.18 16.75 0.23
C VAL A 120 13.13 15.77 -0.27
N THR A 121 13.45 15.04 -1.33
CA THR A 121 12.52 14.13 -1.99
C THR A 121 13.13 12.74 -2.13
N VAL A 122 12.31 11.71 -1.93
CA VAL A 122 12.62 10.32 -2.30
C VAL A 122 11.74 9.95 -3.49
N ARG A 123 12.35 9.47 -4.57
CA ARG A 123 11.61 9.08 -5.79
C ARG A 123 12.19 7.82 -6.41
N TYR A 124 11.45 7.22 -7.32
CA TYR A 124 11.95 6.12 -8.13
C TYR A 124 12.89 6.62 -9.24
N ASP A 125 13.88 5.81 -9.58
CA ASP A 125 14.53 5.86 -10.87
C ASP A 125 13.61 5.16 -11.87
N ASN A 126 12.68 5.90 -12.47
CA ASN A 126 11.78 5.34 -13.48
C ASN A 126 12.55 4.82 -14.70
N ALA A 127 13.76 5.33 -14.98
CA ALA A 127 14.47 5.04 -16.21
C ALA A 127 15.06 3.62 -16.21
N VAL A 128 15.65 3.19 -15.10
CA VAL A 128 16.34 1.89 -15.01
C VAL A 128 15.39 0.74 -15.34
N GLY A 129 14.27 0.60 -14.60
CA GLY A 129 13.34 -0.50 -14.80
C GLY A 129 12.59 -0.46 -16.13
N ILE A 130 12.25 0.74 -16.65
CA ILE A 130 11.62 0.86 -17.97
C ILE A 130 12.61 0.45 -19.07
N ARG A 131 13.86 0.90 -19.01
CA ARG A 131 14.89 0.52 -20.00
C ARG A 131 15.17 -0.97 -19.99
N GLU A 132 15.35 -1.55 -18.80
CA GLU A 132 15.52 -3.01 -18.61
C GLU A 132 14.37 -3.78 -19.27
N THR A 133 13.12 -3.36 -19.01
CA THR A 133 11.92 -3.99 -19.57
C THR A 133 11.89 -3.88 -21.09
N MET A 134 12.14 -2.68 -21.63
CA MET A 134 12.11 -2.44 -23.07
C MET A 134 13.24 -3.17 -23.80
N ASP A 135 14.43 -3.25 -23.21
CA ASP A 135 15.56 -4.01 -23.75
C ASP A 135 15.21 -5.50 -23.83
N TYR A 136 14.60 -6.05 -22.78
CA TYR A 136 14.15 -7.45 -22.79
C TYR A 136 13.06 -7.70 -23.85
N LEU A 137 12.00 -6.89 -23.88
CA LEU A 137 10.88 -7.09 -24.79
C LEU A 137 11.29 -6.98 -26.26
N VAL A 138 12.15 -6.01 -26.60
CA VAL A 138 12.58 -5.83 -27.99
C VAL A 138 13.67 -6.81 -28.37
N ASN A 139 14.74 -6.93 -27.58
CA ASN A 139 15.92 -7.68 -27.99
C ASN A 139 15.77 -9.19 -27.78
N VAL A 140 15.02 -9.62 -26.76
CA VAL A 140 14.86 -11.05 -26.43
C VAL A 140 13.54 -11.60 -26.96
N LYS A 141 12.43 -10.88 -26.80
CA LYS A 141 11.09 -11.32 -27.24
C LYS A 141 10.74 -10.87 -28.66
N GLY A 142 11.52 -9.97 -29.27
CA GLY A 142 11.28 -9.51 -30.64
C GLY A 142 10.02 -8.65 -30.81
N ILE A 143 9.56 -8.01 -29.73
CA ILE A 143 8.34 -7.19 -29.74
C ILE A 143 8.63 -5.85 -30.43
N THR A 144 7.70 -5.41 -31.28
CA THR A 144 7.83 -4.16 -32.04
C THR A 144 6.61 -3.25 -31.95
N ARG A 145 5.45 -3.78 -31.55
CA ARG A 145 4.19 -3.03 -31.43
C ARG A 145 3.77 -2.88 -29.98
N PHE A 146 3.95 -1.68 -29.45
CA PHE A 146 3.69 -1.36 -28.07
C PHE A 146 2.53 -0.37 -27.93
N CYS A 147 1.83 -0.39 -26.81
CA CYS A 147 0.94 0.69 -26.42
C CYS A 147 1.20 1.10 -24.96
N MET A 148 0.71 2.27 -24.58
CA MET A 148 0.78 2.75 -23.21
C MET A 148 -0.58 3.26 -22.75
N LEU A 149 -1.05 2.73 -21.62
CA LEU A 149 -2.08 3.39 -20.82
C LEU A 149 -1.36 4.34 -19.87
N GLY A 150 -1.47 5.63 -20.17
CA GLY A 150 -0.79 6.72 -19.47
C GLY A 150 -1.47 7.14 -18.18
N GLY A 151 -0.98 8.22 -17.60
CA GLY A 151 -1.53 8.80 -16.37
C GLY A 151 -1.92 10.26 -16.51
N ARG A 152 -2.26 10.87 -15.38
CA ARG A 152 -2.66 12.29 -15.29
C ARG A 152 -1.51 13.22 -15.70
N GLU A 153 -1.85 14.43 -16.14
CA GLU A 153 -0.86 15.43 -16.59
C GLU A 153 -0.13 16.12 -15.44
N ASP A 154 -0.80 16.25 -14.30
CA ASP A 154 -0.27 16.80 -13.05
C ASP A 154 0.67 15.82 -12.32
N ASN A 155 0.68 14.55 -12.72
CA ASN A 155 1.52 13.53 -12.09
C ASN A 155 2.91 13.48 -12.77
N ALA A 156 3.92 14.00 -12.07
CA ALA A 156 5.29 14.07 -12.56
C ALA A 156 5.88 12.69 -12.94
N ASP A 157 5.62 11.66 -12.14
CA ASP A 157 6.06 10.29 -12.43
C ASP A 157 5.39 9.73 -13.69
N ALA A 158 4.10 9.96 -13.89
CA ALA A 158 3.39 9.52 -15.09
C ALA A 158 3.97 10.16 -16.36
N GLN A 159 4.26 11.47 -16.32
CA GLN A 159 4.88 12.18 -17.43
C GLN A 159 6.31 11.71 -17.68
N ASN A 160 7.09 11.48 -16.61
CA ASN A 160 8.45 10.97 -16.70
C ASN A 160 8.48 9.55 -17.30
N ARG A 161 7.61 8.64 -16.82
CA ARG A 161 7.46 7.27 -17.36
C ARG A 161 7.08 7.29 -18.85
N LYS A 162 6.16 8.17 -19.27
CA LYS A 162 5.80 8.35 -20.68
C LYS A 162 6.99 8.82 -21.53
N ALA A 163 7.73 9.82 -21.05
CA ALA A 163 8.89 10.36 -21.75
C ALA A 163 10.00 9.31 -21.94
N ILE A 164 10.32 8.56 -20.89
CA ILE A 164 11.31 7.48 -20.92
C ILE A 164 10.86 6.36 -21.87
N PHE A 165 9.59 5.93 -21.78
CA PHE A 165 9.05 4.88 -22.65
C PHE A 165 9.15 5.28 -24.13
N ARG A 166 8.78 6.51 -24.46
CA ARG A 166 8.95 7.08 -25.81
C ARG A 166 10.42 7.07 -26.25
N GLN A 167 11.31 7.55 -25.38
CA GLN A 167 12.75 7.57 -25.67
C GLN A 167 13.31 6.16 -25.94
N CYS A 168 12.90 5.16 -25.15
CA CYS A 168 13.31 3.77 -25.35
C CYS A 168 12.87 3.21 -26.71
N LEU A 169 11.67 3.57 -27.19
CA LEU A 169 11.18 3.19 -28.52
C LEU A 169 11.99 3.88 -29.62
N GLU A 170 12.23 5.19 -29.48
CA GLU A 170 13.02 5.98 -30.43
C GLU A 170 14.46 5.45 -30.58
N GLU A 171 15.14 5.15 -29.47
CA GLU A 171 16.48 4.53 -29.44
C GLU A 171 16.52 3.18 -30.17
N LYS A 172 15.41 2.45 -30.16
CA LYS A 172 15.22 1.15 -30.84
C LYS A 172 14.64 1.27 -32.23
N LYS A 173 14.48 2.50 -32.75
CA LYS A 173 13.91 2.83 -34.06
C LYS A 173 12.48 2.31 -34.25
N LEU A 174 11.71 2.27 -33.17
CA LEU A 174 10.28 1.96 -33.16
C LEU A 174 9.47 3.26 -33.10
N SER A 175 8.37 3.33 -33.83
CA SER A 175 7.48 4.49 -33.82
C SER A 175 6.66 4.55 -32.53
N PHE A 176 6.41 5.76 -32.02
CA PHE A 176 5.43 6.02 -30.97
C PHE A 176 4.48 7.13 -31.45
N THR A 177 3.26 6.77 -31.81
CA THR A 177 2.23 7.70 -32.28
C THR A 177 1.21 7.99 -31.18
N ASP A 178 0.43 9.06 -31.33
CA ASP A 178 -0.61 9.41 -30.36
C ASP A 178 -1.68 8.31 -30.23
N ASP A 179 -1.94 7.53 -31.29
CA ASP A 179 -2.88 6.40 -31.24
C ASP A 179 -2.45 5.29 -30.27
N MET A 180 -1.13 5.15 -30.04
CA MET A 180 -0.53 4.14 -29.14
C MET A 180 -0.55 4.56 -27.67
N TYR A 181 -1.07 5.76 -27.36
CA TYR A 181 -1.19 6.29 -26.01
C TYR A 181 -2.65 6.60 -25.68
N GLU A 182 -3.08 6.28 -24.47
CA GLU A 182 -4.36 6.74 -23.95
C GLU A 182 -4.15 7.26 -22.52
N LYS A 183 -4.61 8.49 -22.26
CA LYS A 183 -4.57 9.11 -20.93
C LYS A 183 -5.59 8.42 -20.01
N THR A 184 -5.21 8.17 -18.77
CA THR A 184 -6.10 7.60 -17.74
C THR A 184 -6.11 8.47 -16.49
N ASP A 185 -7.06 8.20 -15.59
CA ASP A 185 -7.10 8.78 -14.24
C ASP A 185 -6.19 8.05 -13.24
N MET A 186 -5.38 7.08 -13.73
CA MET A 186 -4.51 6.21 -12.94
C MET A 186 -5.23 5.27 -11.97
N SER A 187 -6.54 5.08 -12.14
CA SER A 187 -7.38 4.23 -11.30
C SER A 187 -7.94 3.01 -12.03
N ILE A 188 -8.56 2.12 -11.26
CA ILE A 188 -9.28 0.95 -11.78
C ILE A 188 -10.51 1.31 -12.64
N ASN A 189 -10.94 2.59 -12.65
CA ASN A 189 -12.12 3.03 -13.38
C ASN A 189 -11.86 3.36 -14.86
N SER A 190 -10.62 3.20 -15.33
CA SER A 190 -10.19 3.56 -16.69
C SER A 190 -10.50 2.50 -17.77
N LYS A 191 -11.67 1.84 -17.68
CA LYS A 191 -12.07 0.78 -18.64
C LYS A 191 -12.35 1.32 -20.03
N SER A 192 -12.91 2.52 -20.12
CA SER A 192 -13.26 3.11 -21.42
C SER A 192 -12.01 3.49 -22.21
N GLU A 193 -10.98 3.96 -21.51
CA GLU A 193 -9.65 4.31 -21.98
C GLU A 193 -8.95 3.06 -22.52
N ALA A 194 -8.91 2.00 -21.72
CA ALA A 194 -8.36 0.71 -22.13
C ALA A 194 -9.06 0.15 -23.38
N ALA A 195 -10.38 0.25 -23.45
CA ALA A 195 -11.15 -0.20 -24.61
C ALA A 195 -10.80 0.59 -25.89
N ARG A 196 -10.74 1.93 -25.80
CA ARG A 196 -10.36 2.81 -26.92
C ARG A 196 -8.95 2.53 -27.42
N LEU A 197 -7.98 2.38 -26.50
CA LEU A 197 -6.60 2.07 -26.85
C LEU A 197 -6.50 0.77 -27.64
N MET A 198 -7.12 -0.30 -27.13
CA MET A 198 -7.08 -1.60 -27.78
C MET A 198 -7.89 -1.63 -29.08
N GLU A 199 -8.93 -0.82 -29.23
CA GLU A 199 -9.71 -0.71 -30.48
C GLU A 199 -8.87 -0.12 -31.61
N ARG A 200 -8.09 0.93 -31.33
CA ARG A 200 -7.15 1.51 -32.30
C ARG A 200 -5.94 0.63 -32.60
N ASN A 201 -5.52 -0.20 -31.63
CA ASN A 201 -4.30 -1.00 -31.69
C ASN A 201 -4.59 -2.50 -31.51
N ALA A 202 -5.41 -3.07 -32.38
CA ALA A 202 -5.82 -4.48 -32.29
C ALA A 202 -4.66 -5.49 -32.41
N ASP A 203 -3.53 -5.06 -32.98
CA ASP A 203 -2.32 -5.87 -33.19
C ASP A 203 -1.21 -5.59 -32.16
N ALA A 204 -1.50 -4.84 -31.09
CA ALA A 204 -0.58 -4.57 -30.00
C ALA A 204 -0.01 -5.87 -29.41
N GLN A 205 1.30 -5.93 -29.25
CA GLN A 205 2.01 -7.09 -28.71
C GLN A 205 2.39 -6.91 -27.24
N ALA A 206 2.51 -5.66 -26.79
CA ALA A 206 2.77 -5.33 -25.40
C ALA A 206 2.07 -4.02 -24.98
N VAL A 207 1.57 -3.96 -23.76
CA VAL A 207 1.01 -2.74 -23.16
C VAL A 207 1.72 -2.40 -21.86
N PHE A 208 2.25 -1.18 -21.80
CA PHE A 208 2.75 -0.59 -20.56
C PHE A 208 1.61 0.16 -19.86
N CYS A 209 1.25 -0.26 -18.66
CA CYS A 209 0.34 0.47 -17.79
C CYS A 209 1.15 1.40 -16.88
N VAL A 210 0.81 2.70 -16.84
CA VAL A 210 1.58 3.70 -16.09
C VAL A 210 1.76 3.33 -14.61
N ASN A 211 0.81 2.60 -14.03
CA ASN A 211 0.86 1.97 -12.71
C ASN A 211 0.11 0.63 -12.74
N ASP A 212 0.17 -0.13 -11.64
CA ASP A 212 -0.50 -1.44 -11.52
C ASP A 212 -2.03 -1.35 -11.60
N GLN A 213 -2.64 -0.29 -11.07
CA GLN A 213 -4.11 -0.18 -11.02
C GLN A 213 -4.75 -0.05 -12.41
N VAL A 214 -4.08 0.63 -13.33
CA VAL A 214 -4.54 0.81 -14.72
C VAL A 214 -4.53 -0.51 -15.50
N ALA A 215 -3.78 -1.51 -15.07
CA ALA A 215 -3.80 -2.83 -15.70
C ALA A 215 -5.13 -3.58 -15.49
N VAL A 216 -5.86 -3.31 -14.41
CA VAL A 216 -7.14 -3.98 -14.09
C VAL A 216 -8.18 -3.79 -15.20
N PRO A 217 -8.57 -2.56 -15.57
CA PRO A 217 -9.51 -2.37 -16.67
C PRO A 217 -8.99 -2.93 -18.00
N LEU A 218 -7.68 -2.92 -18.25
CA LEU A 218 -7.09 -3.53 -19.44
C LEU A 218 -7.33 -5.04 -19.47
N TYR A 219 -7.14 -5.73 -18.36
CA TYR A 219 -7.39 -7.17 -18.25
C TYR A 219 -8.85 -7.52 -18.58
N ASP A 220 -9.81 -6.73 -18.10
CA ASP A 220 -11.22 -6.91 -18.44
C ASP A 220 -11.47 -6.77 -19.95
N VAL A 221 -10.89 -5.74 -20.57
CA VAL A 221 -10.99 -5.49 -22.02
C VAL A 221 -10.35 -6.62 -22.83
N LEU A 222 -9.18 -7.11 -22.41
CA LEU A 222 -8.50 -8.22 -23.07
C LEU A 222 -9.33 -9.51 -22.97
N LYS A 223 -9.90 -9.78 -21.78
CA LYS A 223 -10.78 -10.93 -21.55
C LYS A 223 -12.03 -10.87 -22.42
N GLU A 224 -12.66 -9.71 -22.56
CA GLU A 224 -13.81 -9.50 -23.46
C GLU A 224 -13.47 -9.77 -24.93
N ARG A 225 -12.20 -9.58 -25.30
CA ARG A 225 -11.67 -9.88 -26.64
C ARG A 225 -11.12 -11.30 -26.79
N GLY A 226 -11.21 -12.13 -25.75
CA GLY A 226 -10.66 -13.48 -25.74
C GLY A 226 -9.14 -13.55 -25.73
N LEU A 227 -8.47 -12.47 -25.34
CA LEU A 227 -7.00 -12.38 -25.22
C LEU A 227 -6.57 -12.60 -23.77
N MET A 228 -5.47 -13.31 -23.57
CA MET A 228 -4.89 -13.57 -22.27
C MET A 228 -3.55 -12.82 -22.12
N PRO A 229 -3.39 -11.96 -21.09
CA PRO A 229 -2.10 -11.35 -20.76
C PRO A 229 -1.00 -12.40 -20.61
N GLY A 230 0.23 -12.09 -21.03
CA GLY A 230 1.38 -12.99 -21.01
C GLY A 230 1.43 -14.02 -22.14
N LYS A 231 0.27 -14.48 -22.62
CA LYS A 231 0.19 -15.44 -23.73
C LYS A 231 -0.01 -14.76 -25.08
N ASP A 232 -1.06 -13.96 -25.20
CA ASP A 232 -1.43 -13.31 -26.46
C ASP A 232 -0.86 -11.89 -26.56
N ILE A 233 -0.74 -11.21 -25.41
CA ILE A 233 -0.22 -9.86 -25.29
C ILE A 233 0.58 -9.72 -24.00
N GLN A 234 1.78 -9.15 -24.05
CA GLN A 234 2.56 -8.90 -22.83
C GLN A 234 1.99 -7.67 -22.11
N VAL A 235 1.81 -7.73 -20.80
CA VAL A 235 1.33 -6.59 -20.02
C VAL A 235 2.25 -6.39 -18.84
N PHE A 236 2.66 -5.15 -18.61
CA PHE A 236 3.45 -4.80 -17.43
C PHE A 236 3.02 -3.44 -16.86
N GLY A 237 3.13 -3.32 -15.55
CA GLY A 237 2.79 -2.13 -14.78
C GLY A 237 4.01 -1.48 -14.12
N PHE A 238 3.71 -0.64 -13.13
CA PHE A 238 4.68 0.03 -12.28
C PHE A 238 4.12 0.10 -10.86
N ASP A 239 5.00 0.17 -9.87
CA ASP A 239 4.83 0.24 -8.41
C ASP A 239 5.00 -1.13 -7.71
N ASN A 240 4.86 -2.24 -8.41
CA ASN A 240 4.98 -3.63 -7.89
C ASN A 240 4.24 -3.85 -6.56
N THR A 241 3.04 -3.29 -6.48
CA THR A 241 2.13 -3.41 -5.34
C THR A 241 1.77 -4.87 -5.08
N ARG A 242 1.34 -5.23 -3.85
CA ARG A 242 0.78 -6.57 -3.56
C ARG A 242 -0.37 -6.94 -4.49
N PHE A 243 -1.16 -5.93 -4.87
CA PHE A 243 -2.27 -6.08 -5.80
C PHE A 243 -1.83 -6.69 -7.14
N SER A 244 -0.69 -6.29 -7.70
CA SER A 244 -0.16 -6.85 -8.95
C SER A 244 0.07 -8.37 -8.91
N GLY A 245 0.46 -8.91 -7.74
CA GLY A 245 0.67 -10.35 -7.53
C GLY A 245 -0.63 -11.16 -7.46
N ASN A 246 -1.74 -10.50 -7.13
CA ASN A 246 -3.07 -11.12 -6.97
C ASN A 246 -3.93 -11.07 -8.23
N MET A 247 -3.49 -10.38 -9.28
CA MET A 247 -4.16 -10.37 -10.57
C MET A 247 -4.12 -11.74 -11.24
N GLN A 248 -5.05 -11.99 -12.17
CA GLN A 248 -5.12 -13.26 -12.91
C GLN A 248 -5.11 -13.02 -14.42
N PRO A 249 -4.01 -13.37 -15.13
CA PRO A 249 -2.72 -13.83 -14.59
C PRO A 249 -1.93 -12.72 -13.86
N PRO A 250 -1.04 -13.04 -12.88
CA PRO A 250 -0.30 -12.03 -12.11
C PRO A 250 0.48 -11.04 -12.99
N LEU A 251 0.41 -9.76 -12.65
CA LEU A 251 0.95 -8.64 -13.41
C LEU A 251 2.46 -8.45 -13.15
N ALA A 252 3.27 -8.56 -14.19
CA ALA A 252 4.67 -8.14 -14.15
C ALA A 252 4.73 -6.63 -13.92
N SER A 253 5.60 -6.18 -13.02
CA SER A 253 5.60 -4.78 -12.62
C SER A 253 7.00 -4.29 -12.30
N ILE A 254 7.28 -3.03 -12.63
CA ILE A 254 8.51 -2.36 -12.24
C ILE A 254 8.32 -1.81 -10.82
N GLY A 255 9.28 -2.04 -9.93
CA GLY A 255 9.20 -1.53 -8.55
C GLY A 255 10.57 -1.23 -7.97
N ALA A 256 10.58 -0.68 -6.74
CA ALA A 256 11.79 -0.41 -5.99
C ALA A 256 12.66 -1.68 -5.85
N ASP A 257 13.98 -1.49 -5.87
CA ASP A 257 14.93 -2.56 -5.56
C ASP A 257 15.57 -2.37 -4.18
N GLY A 258 15.43 -3.38 -3.33
CA GLY A 258 16.05 -3.46 -2.00
C GLY A 258 15.43 -2.60 -0.89
N ILE A 259 15.09 -1.33 -1.15
CA ILE A 259 14.52 -0.41 -0.16
C ILE A 259 13.28 0.29 -0.70
N THR A 260 12.27 0.46 0.16
CA THR A 260 11.02 1.13 -0.23
C THR A 260 11.11 2.66 -0.10
N LEU A 261 10.22 3.37 -0.79
CA LEU A 261 10.09 4.84 -0.68
C LEU A 261 9.85 5.27 0.77
N GLY A 262 8.91 4.61 1.48
CA GLY A 262 8.55 4.95 2.85
C GLY A 262 9.69 4.76 3.84
N GLU A 263 10.49 3.69 3.68
CA GLU A 263 11.67 3.46 4.53
C GLU A 263 12.72 4.54 4.38
N LYS A 264 13.09 4.86 3.12
CA LYS A 264 14.07 5.90 2.87
C LYS A 264 13.54 7.26 3.32
N ALA A 265 12.25 7.55 3.15
CA ALA A 265 11.64 8.79 3.62
C ALA A 265 11.71 8.94 5.15
N VAL A 266 11.42 7.88 5.91
CA VAL A 266 11.57 7.87 7.37
C VAL A 266 13.03 8.05 7.77
N GLU A 267 13.98 7.37 7.11
CA GLU A 267 15.42 7.53 7.37
C GLU A 267 15.86 8.99 7.20
N LEU A 268 15.51 9.62 6.06
CA LEU A 268 15.88 11.01 5.77
C LEU A 268 15.18 11.99 6.71
N LEU A 269 13.91 11.75 7.05
CA LEU A 269 13.16 12.61 7.95
C LEU A 269 13.77 12.61 9.34
N LEU A 270 14.11 11.43 9.88
CA LEU A 270 14.71 11.32 11.21
C LEU A 270 16.08 12.01 11.28
N LYS A 271 16.93 11.85 10.25
CA LYS A 271 18.20 12.60 10.13
C LYS A 271 17.96 14.12 10.14
N LYS A 272 16.99 14.57 9.34
CA LYS A 272 16.61 16.00 9.28
C LYS A 272 16.07 16.52 10.63
N MET A 273 15.30 15.72 11.36
CA MET A 273 14.82 16.02 12.71
C MET A 273 15.95 16.13 13.74
N ASN A 274 17.07 15.44 13.52
CA ASN A 274 18.28 15.54 14.34
C ASN A 274 19.18 16.72 13.92
N GLY A 275 18.78 17.53 12.94
CA GLY A 275 19.55 18.67 12.43
C GLY A 275 20.63 18.28 11.41
N GLU A 276 20.62 17.05 10.89
CA GLU A 276 21.55 16.62 9.85
C GLU A 276 21.13 17.16 8.48
N GLU A 277 22.12 17.53 7.66
CA GLU A 277 21.88 17.82 6.25
C GLU A 277 21.61 16.52 5.49
N VAL A 278 20.53 16.52 4.71
CA VAL A 278 20.11 15.38 3.89
C VAL A 278 19.84 15.82 2.47
N GLN A 279 20.13 14.95 1.52
CA GLN A 279 19.90 15.18 0.09
C GLN A 279 18.75 14.30 -0.41
N SER A 280 18.12 14.72 -1.50
CA SER A 280 17.14 13.92 -2.21
C SER A 280 17.76 12.62 -2.73
N VAL A 281 16.96 11.55 -2.73
CA VAL A 281 17.41 10.20 -3.10
C VAL A 281 16.54 9.68 -4.24
N VAL A 282 17.20 9.11 -5.25
CA VAL A 282 16.54 8.38 -6.33
C VAL A 282 16.82 6.89 -6.10
N LEU A 283 15.77 6.09 -5.92
CA LEU A 283 15.86 4.67 -5.64
C LEU A 283 15.86 3.87 -6.95
N PRO A 284 16.82 2.96 -7.16
CA PRO A 284 16.82 2.12 -8.35
C PRO A 284 15.54 1.30 -8.42
N THR A 285 15.06 1.07 -9.65
CA THR A 285 13.94 0.19 -9.93
C THR A 285 14.37 -0.98 -10.79
N ARG A 286 13.60 -2.06 -10.77
CA ARG A 286 13.79 -3.22 -11.64
C ARG A 286 12.46 -3.86 -12.04
N LEU A 287 12.49 -4.66 -13.11
CA LEU A 287 11.35 -5.45 -13.54
C LEU A 287 11.17 -6.71 -12.67
N TYR A 288 10.01 -6.84 -12.04
CA TYR A 288 9.57 -8.06 -11.39
C TYR A 288 8.68 -8.87 -12.34
N GLY A 289 9.30 -9.84 -13.03
CA GLY A 289 8.61 -10.70 -13.99
C GLY A 289 7.54 -11.58 -13.34
N LYS A 290 6.34 -11.60 -13.95
CA LYS A 290 5.23 -12.45 -13.54
C LYS A 290 4.63 -13.19 -14.75
N GLU A 291 3.38 -13.65 -14.68
CA GLU A 291 2.78 -14.41 -15.78
C GLU A 291 2.35 -13.52 -16.95
N SER A 292 1.98 -12.26 -16.71
CA SER A 292 1.63 -11.32 -17.77
C SER A 292 2.82 -10.86 -18.62
N LEU A 293 4.03 -11.03 -18.09
CA LEU A 293 5.31 -10.88 -18.76
C LEU A 293 6.37 -11.63 -17.96
N GLU A 294 6.81 -12.76 -18.51
CA GLU A 294 7.87 -13.57 -17.93
C GLU A 294 9.21 -12.85 -18.04
N TYR A 295 9.84 -12.61 -16.89
CA TYR A 295 11.18 -12.03 -16.80
C TYR A 295 11.90 -12.55 -15.55
N GLU A 296 13.20 -12.76 -15.70
CA GLU A 296 14.06 -13.28 -14.65
C GLU A 296 15.35 -12.48 -14.64
N MET A 297 15.62 -11.78 -13.53
CA MET A 297 16.82 -10.97 -13.37
C MET A 297 18.08 -11.84 -13.29
N TYR A 298 17.98 -13.01 -12.65
CA TYR A 298 19.11 -13.90 -12.43
C TYR A 298 18.96 -15.20 -13.24
N GLU A 299 20.01 -15.52 -13.99
CA GLU A 299 20.25 -16.88 -14.47
C GLU A 299 21.06 -17.64 -13.44
N TYR A 300 20.61 -18.85 -13.10
CA TYR A 300 21.30 -19.71 -12.14
C TYR A 300 22.11 -20.76 -12.89
N THR A 301 23.42 -20.82 -12.64
CA THR A 301 24.28 -21.81 -13.28
C THR A 301 24.35 -23.11 -12.47
N THR A 302 24.52 -24.24 -13.14
CA THR A 302 24.74 -25.54 -12.47
C THR A 302 25.98 -25.53 -11.56
N MET A 303 26.99 -24.70 -11.88
CA MET A 303 28.21 -24.57 -11.09
C MET A 303 27.99 -23.89 -9.74
N GLU A 304 27.14 -22.87 -9.68
CA GLU A 304 26.78 -22.21 -8.41
C GLU A 304 26.05 -23.16 -7.47
N MET A 305 25.16 -24.00 -8.01
CA MET A 305 24.42 -24.99 -7.25
C MET A 305 25.33 -26.09 -6.66
N LEU A 306 26.28 -26.59 -7.44
CA LEU A 306 27.20 -27.66 -7.00
C LEU A 306 28.17 -27.21 -5.89
N ARG A 307 28.51 -25.92 -5.83
CA ARG A 307 29.39 -25.36 -4.80
C ARG A 307 28.66 -24.95 -3.52
N ILE A 308 27.32 -24.99 -3.51
CA ILE A 308 26.48 -24.48 -2.42
C ILE A 308 26.95 -23.07 -2.03
N ASP A 309 27.15 -22.21 -3.04
CA ASP A 309 27.63 -20.84 -2.79
C ASP A 309 26.60 -20.10 -1.91
N PRO A 310 26.97 -19.64 -0.70
CA PRO A 310 26.05 -18.91 0.15
C PRO A 310 25.49 -17.65 -0.50
N ALA A 311 26.27 -16.99 -1.36
CA ALA A 311 25.80 -15.83 -2.10
C ALA A 311 24.70 -16.21 -3.09
N PHE A 312 24.75 -17.39 -3.69
CA PHE A 312 23.72 -17.90 -4.59
C PHE A 312 22.39 -18.12 -3.87
N VAL A 313 22.39 -18.83 -2.74
CA VAL A 313 21.16 -19.13 -1.99
C VAL A 313 20.51 -17.84 -1.46
N LYS A 314 21.33 -16.86 -1.06
CA LYS A 314 20.85 -15.53 -0.66
C LYS A 314 20.24 -14.76 -1.83
N ARG A 315 20.88 -14.74 -3.01
CA ARG A 315 20.30 -14.11 -4.21
C ARG A 315 18.95 -14.73 -4.56
N MET A 316 18.86 -16.06 -4.52
CA MET A 316 17.60 -16.78 -4.77
C MET A 316 16.52 -16.41 -3.74
N PHE A 317 16.90 -16.28 -2.46
CA PHE A 317 15.97 -15.85 -1.42
C PHE A 317 15.46 -14.43 -1.68
N HIS A 318 16.33 -13.45 -1.94
CA HIS A 318 15.91 -12.06 -2.18
C HIS A 318 15.22 -11.85 -3.53
N ASP A 319 15.43 -12.73 -4.51
CA ASP A 319 14.69 -12.72 -5.76
C ASP A 319 13.27 -13.29 -5.60
N CYS A 320 13.16 -14.36 -4.80
CA CYS A 320 11.88 -15.00 -4.52
C CYS A 320 11.06 -14.19 -3.52
N PHE A 321 11.63 -13.83 -2.39
CA PHE A 321 11.02 -13.10 -1.27
C PHE A 321 11.44 -11.63 -1.30
N TYR A 322 11.21 -10.98 -2.44
CA TYR A 322 11.72 -9.64 -2.75
C TYR A 322 11.21 -8.54 -1.82
N ARG A 323 10.11 -8.76 -1.09
CA ARG A 323 9.61 -7.80 -0.09
C ARG A 323 10.25 -7.98 1.29
N TYR A 324 10.95 -9.09 1.53
CA TYR A 324 11.44 -9.45 2.87
C TYR A 324 12.40 -8.41 3.44
N ALA A 325 13.36 -7.95 2.63
CA ALA A 325 14.39 -7.02 3.06
C ALA A 325 13.82 -5.68 3.58
N SER A 326 12.74 -5.20 2.96
CA SER A 326 12.06 -3.95 3.31
C SER A 326 10.99 -4.08 4.40
N GLU A 327 10.55 -5.30 4.71
CA GLU A 327 9.39 -5.51 5.57
C GLU A 327 9.71 -6.19 6.91
N ILE A 328 10.86 -6.86 7.04
CA ILE A 328 11.26 -7.49 8.30
C ILE A 328 11.79 -6.48 9.32
N LYS A 329 11.16 -6.38 10.50
CA LYS A 329 11.63 -5.47 11.58
C LYS A 329 11.54 -6.00 13.00
N ASP A 330 10.90 -7.13 13.24
CA ASP A 330 10.93 -7.72 14.57
C ASP A 330 12.25 -8.47 14.78
N ARG A 331 13.07 -7.97 15.71
CA ARG A 331 14.33 -8.63 16.09
C ARG A 331 14.11 -9.98 16.78
N GLU A 332 12.91 -10.22 17.29
CA GLU A 332 12.50 -11.49 17.90
C GLU A 332 11.81 -12.42 16.89
N ALA A 333 11.49 -11.94 15.68
CA ALA A 333 10.93 -12.78 14.63
C ALA A 333 11.95 -13.79 14.12
N VAL A 334 11.42 -14.91 13.64
CA VAL A 334 12.19 -15.98 13.04
C VAL A 334 12.91 -15.48 11.79
N ASP A 335 14.21 -15.72 11.72
CA ASP A 335 15.06 -15.38 10.58
C ASP A 335 14.76 -16.33 9.39
N LEU A 336 13.83 -15.90 8.55
CA LEU A 336 13.40 -16.63 7.35
C LEU A 336 14.53 -16.78 6.32
N GLU A 337 15.40 -15.78 6.14
CA GLU A 337 16.56 -15.90 5.24
C GLU A 337 17.46 -17.05 5.69
N ARG A 338 17.75 -17.12 6.99
CA ARG A 338 18.56 -18.19 7.57
C ARG A 338 17.87 -19.56 7.48
N LEU A 339 16.58 -19.65 7.75
CA LEU A 339 15.84 -20.91 7.61
C LEU A 339 15.86 -21.40 6.16
N PHE A 340 15.59 -20.50 5.21
CA PHE A 340 15.66 -20.78 3.78
C PHE A 340 17.05 -21.28 3.38
N PHE A 341 18.09 -20.57 3.84
CA PHE A 341 19.47 -20.98 3.62
C PHE A 341 19.74 -22.40 4.14
N GLU A 342 19.28 -22.72 5.35
CA GLU A 342 19.52 -24.02 5.99
C GLU A 342 18.87 -25.16 5.21
N PHE A 343 17.57 -25.09 4.92
CA PHE A 343 16.88 -26.21 4.27
C PHE A 343 17.25 -26.35 2.79
N ILE A 344 17.52 -25.25 2.07
CA ILE A 344 18.02 -25.30 0.69
C ILE A 344 19.43 -25.87 0.65
N SER A 345 20.32 -25.46 1.56
CA SER A 345 21.69 -25.98 1.62
C SER A 345 21.72 -27.49 1.90
N ARG A 346 20.81 -27.99 2.74
CA ARG A 346 20.64 -29.43 2.98
C ARG A 346 20.20 -30.17 1.72
N MET A 347 19.24 -29.61 0.97
CA MET A 347 18.81 -30.17 -0.32
C MET A 347 19.95 -30.19 -1.33
N LEU A 348 20.70 -29.09 -1.47
CA LEU A 348 21.86 -29.01 -2.37
C LEU A 348 22.97 -29.98 -1.96
N LYS A 349 23.27 -30.11 -0.66
CA LYS A 349 24.27 -31.06 -0.14
C LYS A 349 23.92 -32.50 -0.47
N SER A 350 22.64 -32.86 -0.42
CA SER A 350 22.21 -34.23 -0.77
C SER A 350 22.48 -34.59 -2.24
N MET A 351 22.65 -33.60 -3.12
CA MET A 351 23.09 -33.84 -4.51
C MET A 351 24.54 -34.34 -4.57
N LEU A 352 25.40 -33.86 -3.67
CA LEU A 352 26.80 -34.30 -3.59
C LEU A 352 26.90 -35.73 -3.03
N THR A 353 26.02 -36.09 -2.09
CA THR A 353 25.99 -37.43 -1.48
C THR A 353 25.15 -38.45 -2.26
N SER A 354 24.50 -38.03 -3.35
CA SER A 354 23.64 -38.87 -4.22
C SER A 354 22.48 -39.57 -3.51
N SER A 355 22.13 -39.15 -2.29
CA SER A 355 20.94 -39.58 -1.56
C SER A 355 20.70 -38.69 -0.34
N MET A 356 19.43 -38.59 0.07
CA MET A 356 18.97 -37.98 1.32
C MET A 356 18.30 -39.07 2.15
N THR A 357 18.66 -39.18 3.42
CA THR A 357 18.08 -40.15 4.36
C THR A 357 16.66 -39.75 4.80
N ALA A 358 15.92 -40.70 5.38
CA ALA A 358 14.58 -40.42 5.90
C ALA A 358 14.59 -39.41 7.07
N GLU A 359 15.63 -39.44 7.90
CA GLU A 359 15.82 -38.49 9.00
C GLU A 359 16.12 -37.08 8.48
N GLU A 360 17.03 -36.96 7.51
CA GLU A 360 17.31 -35.67 6.85
C GLU A 360 16.08 -35.09 6.18
N PHE A 361 15.28 -35.93 5.51
CA PHE A 361 14.02 -35.53 4.90
C PHE A 361 13.02 -35.01 5.95
N ALA A 362 12.86 -35.72 7.08
CA ALA A 362 11.94 -35.31 8.15
C ALA A 362 12.37 -33.98 8.80
N GLU A 363 13.67 -33.79 9.02
CA GLU A 363 14.21 -32.53 9.57
C GLU A 363 14.05 -31.38 8.56
N ASN A 364 14.29 -31.64 7.27
CA ASN A 364 14.09 -30.63 6.23
C ASN A 364 12.62 -30.22 6.11
N LYS A 365 11.70 -31.18 6.21
CA LYS A 365 10.25 -30.95 6.25
C LYS A 365 9.87 -30.03 7.42
N ARG A 366 10.43 -30.28 8.61
CA ARG A 366 10.20 -29.43 9.80
C ARG A 366 10.68 -27.99 9.61
N LEU A 367 11.84 -27.79 8.97
CA LEU A 367 12.34 -26.46 8.66
C LEU A 367 11.43 -25.72 7.66
N ILE A 368 10.94 -26.44 6.65
CA ILE A 368 9.96 -25.91 5.69
C ILE A 368 8.66 -25.50 6.40
N ASP A 369 8.18 -26.32 7.34
CA ASP A 369 6.99 -25.99 8.14
C ASP A 369 7.20 -24.68 8.91
N ILE A 370 8.27 -24.58 9.70
CA ILE A 370 8.57 -23.36 10.47
C ILE A 370 8.68 -22.15 9.53
N PHE A 371 9.29 -22.30 8.36
CA PHE A 371 9.44 -21.21 7.40
C PHE A 371 8.09 -20.67 6.91
N PHE A 372 7.18 -21.54 6.46
CA PHE A 372 5.86 -21.11 5.98
C PHE A 372 4.94 -20.67 7.13
N ASP A 373 4.95 -21.37 8.26
CA ASP A 373 4.14 -21.05 9.44
C ASP A 373 4.51 -19.68 10.05
N ASN A 374 5.72 -19.17 9.78
CA ASN A 374 6.16 -17.82 10.16
C ASN A 374 5.91 -16.77 9.05
N GLY A 375 4.98 -17.04 8.14
CA GLY A 375 4.45 -16.05 7.20
C GLY A 375 5.36 -15.73 6.02
N ALA A 376 6.19 -16.69 5.56
CA ALA A 376 7.05 -16.48 4.38
C ALA A 376 6.28 -16.01 3.14
N MET A 377 5.03 -16.46 2.96
CA MET A 377 4.19 -16.05 1.83
C MET A 377 3.80 -14.57 1.84
N ARG A 378 3.97 -13.86 2.97
CA ARG A 378 3.73 -12.41 3.04
C ARG A 378 4.74 -11.60 2.23
N TYR A 379 5.88 -12.18 1.88
CA TYR A 379 7.01 -11.47 1.25
C TYR A 379 7.22 -11.82 -0.23
N THR A 380 6.33 -12.63 -0.82
CA THR A 380 6.41 -13.10 -2.21
C THR A 380 5.03 -13.25 -2.82
N ASP A 381 4.96 -13.61 -4.09
CA ASP A 381 3.72 -13.98 -4.77
C ASP A 381 3.75 -15.50 -5.08
N PRO A 382 2.62 -16.23 -5.01
CA PRO A 382 2.62 -17.68 -5.19
C PRO A 382 3.24 -18.14 -6.51
N ALA A 383 2.93 -17.45 -7.61
CA ALA A 383 3.49 -17.75 -8.93
C ALA A 383 5.02 -17.57 -8.99
N ARG A 384 5.56 -16.57 -8.27
CA ARG A 384 7.02 -16.33 -8.19
C ARG A 384 7.70 -17.48 -7.46
N LEU A 385 7.17 -17.88 -6.31
CA LEU A 385 7.71 -18.99 -5.53
C LEU A 385 7.70 -20.31 -6.31
N VAL A 386 6.57 -20.66 -6.92
CA VAL A 386 6.44 -21.91 -7.69
C VAL A 386 7.46 -21.95 -8.83
N ARG A 387 7.62 -20.85 -9.58
CA ARG A 387 8.65 -20.76 -10.63
C ARG A 387 10.06 -20.94 -10.09
N SER A 388 10.42 -20.24 -9.01
CA SER A 388 11.75 -20.36 -8.38
C SER A 388 12.03 -21.80 -7.94
N ILE A 389 11.04 -22.46 -7.31
CA ILE A 389 11.14 -23.87 -6.91
C ILE A 389 11.32 -24.78 -8.12
N GLU A 390 10.53 -24.61 -9.18
CA GLU A 390 10.59 -25.45 -10.38
C GLU A 390 11.92 -25.32 -11.11
N ARG A 391 12.48 -24.12 -11.18
CA ARG A 391 13.80 -23.89 -11.78
C ARG A 391 14.88 -24.63 -11.00
N LEU A 392 14.87 -24.52 -9.67
CA LEU A 392 15.81 -25.24 -8.82
C LEU A 392 15.64 -26.76 -8.96
N GLN A 393 14.40 -27.24 -8.88
CA GLN A 393 14.06 -28.66 -9.04
C GLN A 393 14.53 -29.22 -10.39
N ASN A 394 14.25 -28.52 -11.48
CA ASN A 394 14.66 -28.93 -12.83
C ASN A 394 16.18 -28.95 -12.98
N SER A 395 16.86 -27.94 -12.43
CA SER A 395 18.32 -27.86 -12.46
C SER A 395 18.97 -28.99 -11.66
N MET A 396 18.44 -29.28 -10.47
CA MET A 396 18.88 -30.41 -9.65
C MET A 396 18.69 -31.74 -10.37
N ASN A 397 17.54 -31.95 -11.02
CA ASN A 397 17.23 -33.18 -11.75
C ASN A 397 18.11 -33.36 -13.00
N ARG A 398 18.45 -32.29 -13.72
CA ARG A 398 19.35 -32.35 -14.89
C ARG A 398 20.81 -32.68 -14.51
N SER A 399 21.25 -32.28 -13.32
CA SER A 399 22.62 -32.51 -12.87
C SER A 399 22.91 -33.93 -12.38
N GLN A 400 21.87 -34.74 -12.14
CA GLN A 400 21.99 -36.09 -11.58
C GLN A 400 21.87 -37.17 -12.65
N LYS A 401 22.54 -38.32 -12.43
CA LYS A 401 22.53 -39.45 -13.38
C LYS A 401 21.17 -40.18 -13.45
N SER A 402 20.34 -40.05 -12.42
CA SER A 402 19.01 -40.67 -12.35
C SER A 402 18.04 -39.81 -11.53
N ILE A 403 16.79 -39.71 -11.96
CA ILE A 403 15.71 -39.02 -11.23
C ILE A 403 15.50 -39.66 -9.84
N ALA A 404 15.73 -40.97 -9.71
CA ALA A 404 15.62 -41.68 -8.44
C ALA A 404 16.61 -41.15 -7.38
N ALA A 405 17.77 -40.63 -7.78
CA ALA A 405 18.75 -40.05 -6.87
C ALA A 405 18.22 -38.79 -6.15
N ASN A 406 17.26 -38.09 -6.77
CA ASN A 406 16.62 -36.90 -6.22
C ASN A 406 15.21 -37.15 -5.67
N GLN A 407 14.77 -38.41 -5.51
CA GLN A 407 13.39 -38.70 -5.12
C GLN A 407 12.96 -37.95 -3.84
N MET A 408 13.82 -37.91 -2.81
CA MET A 408 13.52 -37.20 -1.57
C MET A 408 13.56 -35.67 -1.73
N ASN A 409 14.50 -35.12 -2.51
CA ASN A 409 14.50 -33.69 -2.86
C ASN A 409 13.24 -33.28 -3.62
N ASN A 410 12.81 -34.10 -4.58
CA ASN A 410 11.57 -33.89 -5.32
C ASN A 410 10.35 -33.90 -4.38
N ARG A 411 10.34 -34.77 -3.36
CA ARG A 411 9.32 -34.74 -2.31
C ARG A 411 9.37 -33.47 -1.46
N CYS A 412 10.56 -32.95 -1.11
CA CYS A 412 10.69 -31.66 -0.43
C CYS A 412 10.12 -30.53 -1.29
N PHE A 413 10.42 -30.49 -2.59
CA PHE A 413 9.87 -29.46 -3.48
C PHE A 413 8.35 -29.52 -3.61
N SER A 414 7.77 -30.72 -3.77
CA SER A 414 6.32 -30.90 -3.74
C SER A 414 5.74 -30.42 -2.41
N TYR A 415 6.37 -30.78 -1.29
CA TYR A 415 5.92 -30.35 0.03
C TYR A 415 5.97 -28.83 0.22
N MET A 416 7.01 -28.15 -0.29
CA MET A 416 7.09 -26.70 -0.27
C MET A 416 5.96 -26.05 -1.06
N LYS A 417 5.63 -26.58 -2.25
CA LYS A 417 4.50 -26.07 -3.05
C LYS A 417 3.17 -26.27 -2.32
N ASP A 418 2.94 -27.46 -1.75
CA ASP A 418 1.72 -27.75 -0.99
C ASP A 418 1.59 -26.81 0.22
N LYS A 419 2.68 -26.60 0.97
CA LYS A 419 2.71 -25.70 2.13
C LYS A 419 2.50 -24.24 1.76
N ALA A 420 3.07 -23.78 0.66
CA ALA A 420 2.82 -22.45 0.14
C ALA A 420 1.33 -22.24 -0.21
N ILE A 421 0.70 -23.21 -0.88
CA ILE A 421 -0.72 -23.16 -1.22
C ILE A 421 -1.58 -23.11 0.04
N LEU A 422 -1.29 -23.96 1.03
CA LEU A 422 -2.01 -23.98 2.30
C LEU A 422 -1.87 -22.64 3.03
N SER A 423 -0.66 -22.09 3.14
CA SER A 423 -0.44 -20.78 3.78
C SER A 423 -1.23 -19.66 3.10
N VAL A 424 -1.33 -19.66 1.76
CA VAL A 424 -2.12 -18.67 1.02
C VAL A 424 -3.62 -18.88 1.24
N ALA A 425 -4.08 -20.14 1.28
CA ALA A 425 -5.48 -20.46 1.53
C ALA A 425 -5.91 -20.06 2.95
N ASP A 426 -5.06 -20.32 3.95
CA ASP A 426 -5.29 -19.93 5.34
C ASP A 426 -5.40 -18.40 5.47
N ASP A 427 -4.46 -17.65 4.86
CA ASP A 427 -4.51 -16.19 4.83
C ASP A 427 -5.81 -15.66 4.16
N LEU A 428 -6.24 -16.27 3.05
CA LEU A 428 -7.47 -15.89 2.34
C LEU A 428 -8.74 -16.18 3.14
N ASP A 429 -8.78 -17.31 3.84
CA ASP A 429 -9.92 -17.69 4.68
C ASP A 429 -10.03 -16.76 5.91
N GLU A 430 -8.91 -16.42 6.54
CA GLU A 430 -8.87 -15.40 7.60
C GLU A 430 -9.40 -14.05 7.10
N MET A 431 -8.95 -13.59 5.93
CA MET A 431 -9.43 -12.34 5.32
C MET A 431 -10.92 -12.39 5.01
N ARG A 432 -11.43 -13.51 4.48
CA ARG A 432 -12.86 -13.70 4.18
C ARG A 432 -13.72 -13.67 5.45
N ASP A 433 -13.27 -14.32 6.52
CA ASP A 433 -13.98 -14.32 7.80
C ASP A 433 -14.03 -12.92 8.42
N VAL A 434 -12.93 -12.18 8.37
CA VAL A 434 -12.88 -10.77 8.81
C VAL A 434 -13.82 -9.91 7.95
N ALA A 435 -13.81 -10.09 6.63
CA ALA A 435 -14.68 -9.34 5.72
C ALA A 435 -16.17 -9.65 5.96
N LYS A 436 -16.51 -10.94 6.16
CA LYS A 436 -17.87 -11.41 6.46
C LYS A 436 -18.40 -10.85 7.78
N LYS A 437 -17.64 -11.00 8.88
CA LYS A 437 -18.02 -10.45 10.19
C LYS A 437 -18.24 -8.94 10.13
N ALA A 438 -17.39 -8.22 9.41
CA ALA A 438 -17.55 -6.79 9.23
C ALA A 438 -18.79 -6.43 8.39
N ARG A 439 -19.12 -7.22 7.35
CA ARG A 439 -20.36 -7.06 6.56
C ARG A 439 -21.62 -7.30 7.40
N GLU A 440 -21.62 -8.33 8.23
CA GLU A 440 -22.73 -8.64 9.15
C GLU A 440 -22.94 -7.48 10.15
N ARG A 441 -21.87 -7.00 10.79
CA ARG A 441 -21.91 -5.82 11.69
C ARG A 441 -22.45 -4.57 10.97
N LEU A 442 -22.03 -4.36 9.72
CA LEU A 442 -22.51 -3.26 8.90
C LEU A 442 -24.01 -3.37 8.59
N GLN A 443 -24.50 -4.56 8.23
CA GLN A 443 -25.92 -4.79 7.98
C GLN A 443 -26.75 -4.52 9.25
N GLU A 444 -26.30 -5.01 10.40
CA GLU A 444 -26.94 -4.72 11.69
C GLU A 444 -26.96 -3.22 12.01
N PHE A 445 -25.85 -2.52 11.73
CA PHE A 445 -25.76 -1.07 11.88
C PHE A 445 -26.78 -0.35 11.00
N ILE A 446 -26.86 -0.68 9.70
CA ILE A 446 -27.82 -0.07 8.76
C ILE A 446 -29.25 -0.30 9.21
N ILE A 447 -29.62 -1.54 9.54
CA ILE A 447 -30.97 -1.92 9.98
C ILE A 447 -31.38 -1.07 11.18
N ARG A 448 -30.51 -0.90 12.18
CA ARG A 448 -30.83 -0.08 13.35
C ARG A 448 -30.84 1.40 13.07
N CYS A 449 -29.93 1.92 12.24
CA CYS A 449 -29.96 3.30 11.77
C CYS A 449 -31.30 3.65 11.11
N MET A 450 -31.85 2.75 10.30
CA MET A 450 -33.19 2.89 9.72
C MET A 450 -34.32 2.69 10.74
N SER A 451 -34.07 2.00 11.85
CA SER A 451 -35.04 1.75 12.92
C SER A 451 -35.16 2.91 13.93
N PHE A 452 -34.29 3.92 13.88
CA PHE A 452 -34.42 5.15 14.70
C PHE A 452 -35.52 6.10 14.18
N GLY A 453 -36.61 5.55 13.64
CA GLY A 453 -37.77 6.30 13.20
C GLY A 453 -38.47 7.02 14.37
N SER A 454 -38.51 8.35 14.24
CA SER A 454 -39.45 9.36 14.78
C SER A 454 -39.72 9.52 16.29
N GLU A 455 -39.47 8.56 17.20
CA GLU A 455 -40.02 8.68 18.57
C GLU A 455 -39.02 8.71 19.74
N THR A 456 -37.72 8.45 19.52
CA THR A 456 -36.73 8.43 20.62
C THR A 456 -35.66 9.52 20.45
N PRO A 457 -35.47 10.44 21.43
CA PRO A 457 -34.39 11.42 21.39
C PRO A 457 -33.02 10.71 21.30
N ILE A 458 -32.21 11.07 20.31
CA ILE A 458 -30.87 10.50 20.12
C ILE A 458 -29.91 11.14 21.13
N THR A 459 -29.61 10.44 22.23
CA THR A 459 -28.71 10.88 23.30
C THR A 459 -27.24 10.62 22.97
N GLU A 460 -26.30 11.18 23.76
CA GLU A 460 -24.86 10.84 23.66
C GLU A 460 -24.62 9.31 23.77
N GLU A 461 -25.44 8.61 24.55
CA GLU A 461 -25.37 7.16 24.72
C GLU A 461 -25.75 6.43 23.42
N THR A 462 -26.70 6.96 22.65
CA THR A 462 -27.06 6.43 21.33
C THR A 462 -25.90 6.62 20.34
N VAL A 463 -25.24 7.78 20.35
CA VAL A 463 -24.06 8.06 19.51
C VAL A 463 -22.94 7.05 19.80
N ILE A 464 -22.63 6.82 21.08
CA ILE A 464 -21.60 5.85 21.50
C ILE A 464 -21.98 4.42 21.10
N ARG A 465 -23.25 4.03 21.25
CA ARG A 465 -23.74 2.71 20.80
C ARG A 465 -23.69 2.52 19.29
N CYS A 466 -23.92 3.57 18.51
CA CYS A 466 -23.74 3.55 17.06
C CYS A 466 -22.26 3.36 16.70
N TYR A 467 -21.35 4.04 17.41
CA TYR A 467 -19.92 3.93 17.19
C TYR A 467 -19.39 2.51 17.45
N ASP A 468 -19.76 1.90 18.57
CA ASP A 468 -19.38 0.52 18.94
C ASP A 468 -19.72 -0.50 17.83
N ARG A 469 -20.86 -0.29 17.16
CA ARG A 469 -21.35 -1.17 16.08
C ARG A 469 -20.62 -1.01 14.75
N LEU A 470 -19.77 0.00 14.58
CA LEU A 470 -18.88 0.10 13.42
C LEU A 470 -17.89 -1.06 13.38
N GLY A 471 -17.66 -1.74 14.51
CA GLY A 471 -16.86 -2.95 14.57
C GLY A 471 -15.35 -2.71 14.44
N MET A 472 -14.91 -1.47 14.66
CA MET A 472 -13.50 -1.11 14.69
C MET A 472 -12.83 -1.71 15.92
N THR A 473 -11.62 -2.26 15.79
CA THR A 473 -10.92 -2.97 16.88
C THR A 473 -10.15 -2.04 17.81
N ASN A 474 -9.43 -1.07 17.25
CA ASN A 474 -8.59 -0.12 17.97
C ASN A 474 -8.86 1.28 17.42
N SER A 475 -9.74 2.03 18.07
CA SER A 475 -10.15 3.34 17.57
C SER A 475 -10.67 4.27 18.68
N ALA A 476 -10.81 5.55 18.38
CA ALA A 476 -11.36 6.54 19.29
C ALA A 476 -12.17 7.59 18.55
N LEU A 477 -13.31 7.97 19.14
CA LEU A 477 -14.22 8.97 18.58
C LEU A 477 -14.01 10.31 19.27
N PHE A 478 -13.61 11.30 18.48
CA PHE A 478 -13.51 12.69 18.89
C PHE A 478 -14.59 13.52 18.20
N LEU A 479 -15.34 14.30 18.98
CA LEU A 479 -16.37 15.21 18.46
C LEU A 479 -16.12 16.63 18.96
N PHE A 480 -16.40 17.61 18.10
CA PHE A 480 -16.45 19.01 18.51
C PHE A 480 -17.67 19.27 19.39
N GLU A 481 -17.68 20.42 20.06
CA GLU A 481 -18.86 20.88 20.81
C GLU A 481 -19.99 21.25 19.84
N GLU A 482 -19.65 22.03 18.82
CA GLU A 482 -20.49 22.37 17.67
C GLU A 482 -19.79 21.92 16.37
N PRO A 483 -20.54 21.47 15.34
CA PRO A 483 -19.95 21.11 14.07
C PRO A 483 -19.28 22.32 13.39
N VAL A 484 -18.11 22.08 12.78
CA VAL A 484 -17.43 23.08 11.94
C VAL A 484 -18.12 23.09 10.57
N ILE A 485 -18.44 24.27 10.04
CA ILE A 485 -19.07 24.41 8.73
C ILE A 485 -17.99 24.72 7.70
N TYR A 486 -17.90 23.89 6.67
CA TYR A 486 -17.07 24.13 5.50
C TYR A 486 -17.76 25.13 4.56
N HIS A 487 -17.01 26.15 4.14
CA HIS A 487 -17.41 27.14 3.15
C HIS A 487 -16.45 27.08 1.96
N ASP A 488 -17.01 27.12 0.74
CA ASP A 488 -16.22 26.94 -0.48
C ASP A 488 -15.15 28.04 -0.60
N GLY A 489 -13.88 27.66 -0.75
CA GLY A 489 -12.77 28.60 -0.89
C GLY A 489 -12.35 29.32 0.40
N GLU A 490 -12.94 28.99 1.54
CA GLU A 490 -12.53 29.52 2.85
C GLU A 490 -11.59 28.55 3.57
N GLU A 491 -10.66 29.13 4.35
CA GLU A 491 -9.76 28.34 5.19
C GLU A 491 -10.52 27.78 6.40
N VAL A 492 -10.51 26.44 6.54
CA VAL A 492 -11.15 25.76 7.67
C VAL A 492 -10.20 25.72 8.86
N HIS A 493 -10.63 26.29 9.98
CA HIS A 493 -9.94 26.20 11.26
C HIS A 493 -10.69 25.30 12.23
N PHE A 494 -9.99 24.34 12.84
CA PHE A 494 -10.59 23.47 13.83
C PHE A 494 -10.60 24.13 15.22
N PRO A 495 -11.66 23.92 16.03
CA PRO A 495 -11.70 24.39 17.40
C PRO A 495 -10.51 23.89 18.22
N GLN A 496 -9.97 24.74 19.11
CA GLN A 496 -8.88 24.37 20.02
C GLN A 496 -9.26 23.25 21.01
N LYS A 497 -10.57 23.06 21.24
CA LYS A 497 -11.11 22.07 22.17
C LYS A 497 -11.89 21.00 21.41
N ILE A 498 -11.70 19.75 21.83
CA ILE A 498 -12.41 18.59 21.29
C ILE A 498 -12.73 17.59 22.40
N ARG A 499 -13.86 16.89 22.27
CA ARG A 499 -14.32 15.90 23.24
C ARG A 499 -13.98 14.49 22.76
N LEU A 500 -13.21 13.76 23.56
CA LEU A 500 -13.07 12.31 23.39
C LEU A 500 -14.30 11.63 23.99
N MET A 501 -15.15 11.06 23.15
CA MET A 501 -16.43 10.47 23.57
C MET A 501 -16.25 9.05 24.11
N CYS A 502 -15.52 8.23 23.34
CA CYS A 502 -15.24 6.84 23.66
C CYS A 502 -14.00 6.35 22.92
N SER A 503 -13.44 5.24 23.38
CA SER A 503 -12.34 4.52 22.73
C SER A 503 -12.66 3.03 22.71
N VAL A 504 -12.35 2.35 21.61
CA VAL A 504 -12.40 0.89 21.51
C VAL A 504 -10.96 0.38 21.57
N ARG A 505 -10.71 -0.61 22.44
CA ARG A 505 -9.41 -1.28 22.60
C ARG A 505 -9.62 -2.77 22.52
N ASP A 506 -8.93 -3.43 21.60
CA ASP A 506 -9.06 -4.87 21.37
C ASP A 506 -10.54 -5.29 21.16
N GLY A 507 -11.33 -4.42 20.53
CA GLY A 507 -12.77 -4.62 20.29
C GLY A 507 -13.68 -4.27 21.47
N GLU A 508 -13.14 -3.87 22.63
CA GLU A 508 -13.94 -3.48 23.81
C GLU A 508 -14.16 -1.97 23.88
N LEU A 509 -15.42 -1.54 23.91
CA LEU A 509 -15.81 -0.14 24.07
C LEU A 509 -15.55 0.38 25.49
N ARG A 510 -14.89 1.52 25.57
CA ARG A 510 -14.65 2.28 26.81
C ARG A 510 -15.24 3.67 26.68
N VAL A 511 -16.25 3.95 27.49
CA VAL A 511 -16.89 5.27 27.56
C VAL A 511 -16.07 6.21 28.43
N ILE A 512 -15.79 7.42 27.96
CA ILE A 512 -15.04 8.42 28.74
C ILE A 512 -16.01 9.20 29.64
N SER A 513 -15.65 9.38 30.91
CA SER A 513 -16.44 10.16 31.86
C SER A 513 -16.48 11.63 31.46
N LYS A 514 -17.59 12.33 31.72
CA LYS A 514 -17.84 13.70 31.21
C LYS A 514 -16.71 14.67 31.57
N GLU A 515 -16.16 14.55 32.77
CA GLU A 515 -15.10 15.40 33.32
C GLU A 515 -13.76 15.21 32.58
N ARG A 516 -13.57 14.05 31.94
CA ARG A 516 -12.34 13.67 31.24
C ARG A 516 -12.43 13.78 29.72
N ARG A 517 -13.59 14.16 29.16
CA ARG A 517 -13.79 14.19 27.69
C ARG A 517 -13.08 15.37 27.05
N LEU A 518 -13.25 16.56 27.61
CA LEU A 518 -12.77 17.80 27.03
C LEU A 518 -11.24 17.87 27.11
N GLY A 519 -10.59 18.11 25.98
CA GLY A 519 -9.14 18.32 25.91
C GLY A 519 -8.78 19.25 24.74
N ASN A 520 -7.49 19.55 24.59
CA ASN A 520 -7.03 20.32 23.44
C ASN A 520 -6.97 19.42 22.20
N THR A 521 -7.34 19.98 21.05
CA THR A 521 -7.21 19.32 19.73
C THR A 521 -5.74 18.94 19.45
N SER A 522 -4.81 19.81 19.82
CA SER A 522 -3.36 19.56 19.69
C SER A 522 -2.84 18.35 20.47
N ASP A 523 -3.56 17.95 21.52
CA ASP A 523 -3.15 16.88 22.43
C ASP A 523 -3.93 15.57 22.15
N MET A 524 -4.70 15.50 21.06
CA MET A 524 -5.51 14.32 20.71
C MET A 524 -4.69 13.03 20.74
N LEU A 525 -3.50 13.03 20.13
CA LEU A 525 -2.61 11.86 20.08
C LEU A 525 -1.90 11.56 21.40
N LEU A 526 -1.94 12.48 22.37
CA LEU A 526 -1.31 12.35 23.69
C LEU A 526 -2.27 11.78 24.75
N ARG A 527 -3.55 11.58 24.39
CA ARG A 527 -4.58 11.08 25.31
C ARG A 527 -4.24 9.65 25.76
N THR A 528 -4.19 9.43 27.08
CA THR A 528 -3.90 8.11 27.65
C THR A 528 -5.01 7.10 27.39
N GLU A 529 -6.19 7.58 27.01
CA GLU A 529 -7.36 6.80 26.60
C GLU A 529 -7.27 6.23 25.17
N LEU A 530 -6.36 6.70 24.33
CA LEU A 530 -6.17 6.11 22.99
C LEU A 530 -5.72 4.64 23.06
N PRO A 531 -6.12 3.81 22.07
CA PRO A 531 -5.56 2.47 21.93
C PRO A 531 -4.05 2.57 21.72
N LYS A 532 -3.27 1.66 22.30
CA LYS A 532 -1.82 1.65 22.13
C LYS A 532 -1.49 1.14 20.73
N SER A 533 -1.06 2.03 19.84
CA SER A 533 -0.61 1.67 18.50
C SER A 533 0.58 2.51 18.09
N ILE A 534 1.40 1.96 17.20
CA ILE A 534 2.53 2.67 16.58
C ILE A 534 2.07 3.57 15.43
N GLY A 535 0.85 3.38 14.90
CA GLY A 535 0.34 4.15 13.79
C GLY A 535 -1.17 4.33 13.82
N TYR A 536 -1.60 5.57 13.67
CA TYR A 536 -2.99 5.97 13.61
C TYR A 536 -3.34 6.54 12.23
N VAL A 537 -4.62 6.54 11.89
CA VAL A 537 -5.21 7.29 10.79
C VAL A 537 -6.31 8.18 11.34
N ALA A 538 -6.34 9.44 10.89
CA ALA A 538 -7.44 10.35 11.17
C ALA A 538 -8.45 10.28 10.03
N ILE A 539 -9.70 10.01 10.38
CA ILE A 539 -10.81 9.96 9.41
C ILE A 539 -11.82 11.04 9.83
N PRO A 540 -12.08 12.04 8.98
CA PRO A 540 -13.05 13.09 9.30
C PRO A 540 -14.47 12.53 9.34
N VAL A 541 -15.25 12.95 10.34
CA VAL A 541 -16.66 12.61 10.48
C VAL A 541 -17.48 13.79 9.98
N PHE A 542 -18.00 13.72 8.75
CA PHE A 542 -18.73 14.83 8.14
C PHE A 542 -19.96 14.38 7.33
N TYR A 543 -20.96 15.25 7.27
CA TYR A 543 -22.14 15.07 6.42
C TYR A 543 -22.54 16.40 5.78
N GLY A 544 -22.65 16.42 4.44
CA GLY A 544 -22.78 17.67 3.69
C GLY A 544 -21.56 18.56 3.96
N ARG A 545 -21.80 19.80 4.40
CA ARG A 545 -20.75 20.78 4.76
C ARG A 545 -20.39 20.79 6.25
N LYS A 546 -21.01 19.95 7.07
CA LYS A 546 -20.79 19.93 8.53
C LYS A 546 -19.76 18.87 8.90
N ILE A 547 -18.69 19.28 9.59
CA ILE A 547 -17.64 18.44 10.12
C ILE A 547 -17.84 18.31 11.64
N TYR A 548 -18.19 17.11 12.10
CA TYR A 548 -18.52 16.84 13.50
C TYR A 548 -17.29 16.51 14.36
N GLY A 549 -16.19 16.06 13.75
CA GLY A 549 -14.97 15.67 14.44
C GLY A 549 -14.20 14.60 13.67
N PHE A 550 -13.52 13.71 14.40
CA PHE A 550 -12.61 12.71 13.83
C PHE A 550 -12.74 11.36 14.50
N ILE A 551 -12.58 10.30 13.71
CA ILE A 551 -12.25 8.98 14.20
C ILE A 551 -10.74 8.83 14.09
N ILE A 552 -10.07 8.57 15.21
CA ILE A 552 -8.65 8.21 15.25
C ILE A 552 -8.59 6.69 15.40
N SER A 553 -8.17 6.00 14.35
CA SER A 553 -8.10 4.54 14.32
C SER A 553 -6.68 4.05 14.18
N GLU A 554 -6.37 2.88 14.72
CA GLU A 554 -5.16 2.15 14.33
C GLU A 554 -5.16 1.91 12.81
N VAL A 555 -3.98 2.06 12.21
CA VAL A 555 -3.75 1.78 10.78
C VAL A 555 -3.73 0.27 10.55
N ASN A 556 -4.74 -0.23 9.86
CA ASN A 556 -4.79 -1.60 9.35
C ASN A 556 -5.54 -1.64 8.00
N GLU A 557 -5.45 -2.78 7.33
CA GLU A 557 -6.02 -2.99 5.99
C GLU A 557 -7.54 -2.77 5.95
N SER A 558 -8.25 -3.27 6.96
CA SER A 558 -9.70 -3.07 7.08
C SER A 558 -10.10 -1.59 7.20
N VAL A 559 -9.31 -0.77 7.89
CA VAL A 559 -9.55 0.67 8.04
C VAL A 559 -9.18 1.40 6.75
N ALA A 560 -8.11 0.98 6.06
CA ALA A 560 -7.74 1.54 4.77
C ALA A 560 -8.85 1.35 3.71
N ASP A 561 -9.51 0.19 3.72
CA ASP A 561 -10.57 -0.13 2.75
C ASP A 561 -11.93 0.50 3.09
N ARG A 562 -12.27 0.61 4.39
CA ARG A 562 -13.65 0.86 4.83
C ARG A 562 -13.81 2.00 5.82
N GLY A 563 -12.73 2.55 6.34
CA GLY A 563 -12.75 3.57 7.40
C GLY A 563 -13.58 4.80 7.01
N GLU A 564 -13.38 5.31 5.80
CA GLU A 564 -14.13 6.46 5.29
C GLU A 564 -15.62 6.16 5.15
N TYR A 565 -15.98 4.98 4.65
CA TYR A 565 -17.37 4.56 4.54
C TYR A 565 -18.05 4.49 5.93
N PHE A 566 -17.38 3.93 6.93
CA PHE A 566 -17.87 3.90 8.31
C PHE A 566 -18.07 5.31 8.87
N ALA A 567 -17.11 6.22 8.65
CA ALA A 567 -17.22 7.60 9.10
C ALA A 567 -18.38 8.36 8.44
N LYS A 568 -18.59 8.20 7.12
CA LYS A 568 -19.72 8.81 6.39
C LYS A 568 -21.07 8.31 6.91
N MET A 569 -21.19 7.01 7.16
CA MET A 569 -22.40 6.41 7.72
C MET A 569 -22.70 6.92 9.12
N PHE A 570 -21.67 7.00 9.97
CA PHE A 570 -21.77 7.53 11.31
C PHE A 570 -22.13 9.03 11.30
N ALA A 571 -21.53 9.82 10.42
CA ALA A 571 -21.86 11.24 10.29
C ALA A 571 -23.32 11.48 9.87
N ARG A 572 -23.88 10.61 9.03
CA ARG A 572 -25.31 10.68 8.67
C ARG A 572 -26.22 10.49 9.88
N SER A 573 -25.87 9.60 10.82
CA SER A 573 -26.68 9.41 12.03
C SER A 573 -26.60 10.63 12.97
N LEU A 574 -25.45 11.31 13.02
CA LEU A 574 -25.30 12.59 13.73
C LEU A 574 -26.16 13.70 13.11
N CYS A 575 -26.19 13.80 11.78
CA CYS A 575 -27.02 14.80 11.10
C CYS A 575 -28.53 14.61 11.35
N LEU A 576 -29.00 13.36 11.36
CA LEU A 576 -30.39 13.05 11.67
C LEU A 576 -30.77 13.45 13.11
N ASN A 577 -29.81 13.41 14.05
CA ASN A 577 -30.00 13.90 15.43
C ASN A 577 -30.27 15.41 15.48
N GLU A 578 -29.54 16.21 14.70
CA GLU A 578 -29.74 17.66 14.67
C GLU A 578 -31.08 18.06 14.06
N ALA A 579 -31.52 17.39 12.99
CA ALA A 579 -32.79 17.68 12.35
C ALA A 579 -33.99 17.44 13.30
N GLY A 580 -33.93 16.39 14.13
CA GLY A 580 -34.96 16.11 15.14
C GLY A 580 -35.02 17.11 16.29
N LYS A 581 -33.93 17.86 16.55
CA LYS A 581 -33.93 18.97 17.52
C LYS A 581 -34.62 20.23 16.98
N GLY A 582 -34.65 20.41 15.65
CA GLY A 582 -35.30 21.55 15.00
C GLY A 582 -36.83 21.46 14.92
N GLU A 583 -37.40 20.25 14.98
CA GLU A 583 -38.86 20.03 15.02
C GLU A 583 -39.44 20.08 16.45
N GLN A 584 -38.59 20.18 17.48
CA GLN A 584 -39.00 20.27 18.90
C GLN A 584 -38.75 21.66 19.52
N ALA A 585 -38.38 22.67 18.72
CA ALA A 585 -38.11 24.04 19.17
C ALA A 585 -39.26 25.01 18.84
#